data_AF-S4NYJ3-F1
#
_entry.id   AF-S4NYJ3-F1
#
_cell.length_a   1.000
_cell.length_b   1.000
_cell.length_c   1.000
_cell.angle_alpha   90.00
_cell.angle_beta   90.00
_cell.angle_gamma   90.00
#
_symmetry.space_group_name_H-M   'P 1'
#
loop_
_entity.id
_entity.type
_entity.pdbx_description
1 polymer ?
#
loop_
_entity_poly.entity_id
_entity_poly.type
_entity_poly.pdbx_seq_one_letter_code
_entity_poly.pdbx_strand_id
1 'polypeptide(L)'
;MPNVAPIMKIQNCRSYGANVIIHGHNMKEAKFHAMSMAKEKGLTYINGYDHPHIMAGQGTVGLEILEQVPDVDAVLVPVGGGGLVAGVATAIKHLQP
;
A
#
# COMPACT_ATOMS: atom_id res chain seq x y z
N MET A 1 4.49 -2.71 -13.56
CA MET A 1 4.39 -4.03 -12.90
C MET A 1 5.44 -4.96 -13.50
N PRO A 2 6.01 -5.92 -12.75
CA PRO A 2 6.93 -6.90 -13.33
C PRO A 2 6.21 -7.85 -14.29
N ASN A 3 6.96 -8.48 -15.19
CA ASN A 3 6.43 -9.44 -16.17
C ASN A 3 5.78 -10.69 -15.53
N VAL A 4 6.18 -11.05 -14.31
CA VAL A 4 5.60 -12.15 -13.53
C VAL A 4 4.35 -11.76 -12.73
N ALA A 5 3.85 -10.53 -12.87
CA ALA A 5 2.65 -10.10 -12.15
C ALA A 5 1.42 -10.92 -12.58
N PRO A 6 0.56 -11.38 -11.65
CA PRO A 6 -0.65 -12.12 -11.99
C PRO A 6 -1.53 -11.36 -12.98
N ILE A 7 -1.97 -12.02 -14.06
CA ILE A 7 -2.74 -11.42 -15.16
C ILE A 7 -3.98 -10.69 -14.64
N MET A 8 -4.69 -11.29 -13.69
CA MET A 8 -5.87 -10.70 -13.07
C MET A 8 -5.59 -9.32 -12.44
N LYS A 9 -4.41 -9.13 -11.81
CA LYS A 9 -4.04 -7.83 -11.23
C LYS A 9 -3.78 -6.77 -12.31
N ILE A 10 -3.16 -7.17 -13.42
CA ILE A 10 -2.92 -6.29 -14.57
C ILE A 10 -4.25 -5.86 -15.19
N GLN A 11 -5.17 -6.81 -15.40
CA GLN A 11 -6.48 -6.55 -15.98
C GLN A 11 -7.33 -5.64 -15.10
N ASN A 12 -7.37 -5.87 -13.78
CA ASN A 12 -8.13 -5.03 -12.86
C ASN A 12 -7.62 -3.58 -12.85
N CYS A 13 -6.29 -3.37 -12.85
CA CYS A 13 -5.76 -2.00 -12.94
C CYS A 13 -6.16 -1.33 -14.26
N ARG A 14 -6.12 -2.05 -15.38
CA ARG A 14 -6.56 -1.52 -16.68
C ARG A 14 -8.06 -1.22 -16.71
N SER A 15 -8.90 -2.06 -16.08
CA SER A 15 -10.35 -1.81 -16.03
C SER A 15 -10.70 -0.58 -15.18
N TYR A 16 -9.86 -0.20 -14.22
CA TYR A 16 -9.97 1.06 -13.48
C TYR A 16 -9.38 2.27 -14.23
N GLY A 17 -8.99 2.11 -15.50
CA GLY A 17 -8.45 3.19 -16.34
C GLY A 17 -6.95 3.45 -16.17
N ALA A 18 -6.22 2.59 -15.45
CA ALA A 18 -4.78 2.79 -15.26
C ALA A 18 -3.99 2.45 -16.54
N ASN A 19 -3.01 3.30 -16.88
CA ASN A 19 -2.00 2.96 -17.87
C ASN A 19 -0.97 1.99 -17.28
N VAL A 20 -1.17 0.68 -17.45
CA VAL A 20 -0.29 -0.35 -16.88
C VAL A 20 0.91 -0.63 -17.79
N ILE A 21 2.08 -0.18 -17.34
CA ILE A 21 3.37 -0.48 -17.97
C ILE A 21 3.97 -1.76 -17.35
N ILE A 22 4.29 -2.74 -18.19
CA ILE A 22 4.96 -3.98 -17.78
C ILE A 22 6.46 -3.85 -18.02
N HIS A 23 7.27 -3.94 -16.96
CA HIS A 23 8.72 -3.80 -17.03
C HIS A 23 9.41 -4.49 -15.85
N GLY A 24 10.54 -5.15 -16.13
CA GLY A 24 11.38 -5.84 -15.14
C GLY A 24 10.91 -7.24 -14.79
N HIS A 25 11.83 -8.04 -14.24
CA HIS A 25 11.61 -9.42 -13.84
C HIS A 25 11.03 -9.58 -12.43
N ASN A 26 11.13 -8.54 -11.61
CA ASN A 26 10.69 -8.54 -10.22
C ASN A 26 10.23 -7.13 -9.78
N MET A 27 9.67 -7.06 -8.58
CA MET A 27 9.15 -5.79 -8.03
C MET A 27 10.24 -4.72 -7.84
N LYS A 28 11.48 -5.10 -7.57
CA LYS A 28 12.59 -4.15 -7.38
C LYS A 28 12.93 -3.44 -8.70
N GLU A 29 13.05 -4.19 -9.79
CA GLU A 29 13.30 -3.64 -11.13
C GLU A 29 12.12 -2.79 -11.63
N ALA A 30 10.89 -3.26 -11.43
CA ALA A 30 9.69 -2.51 -11.79
C ALA A 30 9.61 -1.18 -11.01
N LYS A 31 9.96 -1.18 -9.72
CA LYS A 31 10.03 0.02 -8.88
C LYS A 31 11.11 0.98 -9.36
N PHE A 32 12.32 0.49 -9.65
CA PHE A 32 13.41 1.30 -10.15
C PHE A 32 13.00 2.02 -11.45
N HIS A 33 12.44 1.28 -12.41
CA HIS A 33 11.94 1.84 -13.65
C HIS A 33 10.85 2.92 -13.43
N ALA A 34 9.89 2.65 -12.54
CA ALA A 34 8.84 3.62 -12.21
C ALA A 34 9.41 4.91 -11.59
N MET A 35 10.40 4.81 -10.70
CA MET A 35 11.04 5.97 -10.08
C MET A 35 11.87 6.79 -11.10
N SER A 36 12.62 6.13 -11.98
CA SER A 36 13.35 6.83 -13.06
C SER A 36 12.39 7.55 -14.01
N MET A 37 11.32 6.87 -14.43
CA MET A 37 10.30 7.48 -15.29
C MET A 37 9.60 8.67 -14.60
N ALA A 38 9.31 8.56 -13.30
CA ALA A 38 8.72 9.65 -12.54
C ALA A 38 9.62 10.88 -12.55
N LYS A 39 10.92 10.69 -12.33
CA LYS A 39 11.92 11.76 -12.41
C LYS A 39 12.02 12.37 -13.82
N GLU A 40 12.13 11.53 -14.85
CA GLU A 40 12.30 11.97 -16.24
C GLU A 40 11.08 12.73 -16.79
N LYS A 41 9.87 12.30 -16.41
CA LYS A 41 8.61 12.85 -16.93
C LYS A 41 7.94 13.86 -15.98
N GLY A 42 8.57 14.19 -14.86
CA GLY A 42 8.00 15.10 -13.85
C GLY A 42 6.71 14.56 -13.21
N LEU A 43 6.61 13.26 -13.00
CA LEU A 43 5.45 12.62 -12.36
C LEU A 43 5.71 12.43 -10.86
N THR A 44 4.65 12.41 -10.06
CA THR A 44 4.74 12.06 -8.64
C THR A 44 4.78 10.55 -8.47
N TYR A 45 5.81 10.03 -7.83
CA TYR A 45 5.87 8.62 -7.44
C TYR A 45 5.08 8.39 -6.14
N ILE A 46 4.03 7.58 -6.20
CA ILE A 46 3.23 7.19 -5.03
C ILE A 46 3.76 5.87 -4.47
N ASN A 47 4.40 5.92 -3.29
CA ASN A 47 4.87 4.73 -2.59
C ASN A 47 3.68 3.97 -1.98
N GLY A 48 3.56 2.67 -2.22
CA GLY A 48 2.41 1.88 -1.77
C GLY A 48 2.36 1.56 -0.28
N TYR A 49 3.37 1.91 0.52
CA TYR A 49 3.39 1.61 1.96
C TYR A 49 4.23 2.60 2.78
N ASP A 50 5.39 3.02 2.27
CA ASP A 50 6.36 3.85 2.99
C ASP A 50 6.15 5.34 2.62
N HIS A 51 5.03 5.88 3.11
CA HIS A 51 4.67 7.29 2.99
C HIS A 51 3.68 7.67 4.11
N PRO A 52 3.85 8.81 4.81
CA PRO A 52 2.98 9.20 5.94
C PRO A 52 1.48 9.18 5.61
N HIS A 53 1.08 9.75 4.47
CA HIS A 53 -0.33 9.74 4.06
C HIS A 53 -0.88 8.34 3.74
N ILE A 54 -0.03 7.43 3.23
CA ILE A 54 -0.45 6.06 2.95
C ILE A 54 -0.66 5.32 4.26
N MET A 55 0.26 5.45 5.21
CA MET A 55 0.13 4.87 6.56
C MET A 55 -1.06 5.44 7.31
N ALA A 56 -1.27 6.76 7.27
CA ALA A 56 -2.44 7.41 7.88
C ALA A 56 -3.75 6.87 7.29
N GLY A 57 -3.82 6.71 5.97
CA GLY A 57 -4.96 6.07 5.30
C GLY A 57 -5.16 4.62 5.76
N GLN A 58 -4.10 3.83 5.93
CA GLN A 58 -4.24 2.47 6.46
C GLN A 58 -4.71 2.44 7.92
N GLY A 59 -4.41 3.48 8.69
CA GLY A 59 -4.82 3.61 10.09
C GLY A 59 -6.32 3.72 10.29
N THR A 60 -7.10 4.10 9.27
CA THR A 60 -8.57 4.14 9.38
C THR A 60 -9.16 2.78 9.69
N VAL A 61 -8.53 1.69 9.22
CA VAL A 61 -8.92 0.32 9.60
C VAL A 61 -8.82 0.12 11.12
N GLY A 62 -7.81 0.68 11.77
CA GLY A 62 -7.67 0.61 13.23
C GLY A 62 -8.76 1.40 13.97
N LEU A 63 -9.20 2.54 13.40
CA LEU A 63 -10.32 3.31 13.95
C LEU A 63 -11.63 2.52 13.86
N GLU A 64 -11.90 1.93 12.71
CA GLU A 64 -13.09 1.11 12.47
C GLU A 64 -13.11 -0.14 13.37
N ILE A 65 -11.96 -0.79 13.59
CA ILE A 65 -11.86 -1.93 14.52
C ILE A 65 -12.28 -1.54 15.94
N LEU A 66 -11.77 -0.42 16.47
CA LEU A 66 -12.12 0.04 17.82
C LEU A 66 -13.58 0.49 17.94
N GLU A 67 -14.16 1.02 16.87
CA GLU A 67 -15.58 1.37 16.84
C GLU A 67 -16.46 0.11 16.85
N GLN A 68 -16.09 -0.91 16.08
CA GLN A 68 -16.90 -2.11 15.86
C GLN A 68 -16.68 -3.19 16.95
N VAL A 69 -15.50 -3.22 17.57
CA VAL A 69 -15.13 -4.17 18.65
C VAL A 69 -14.40 -3.40 19.76
N PRO A 70 -15.12 -2.69 20.64
CA PRO A 70 -14.51 -1.82 21.65
C PRO A 70 -13.63 -2.54 22.68
N ASP A 71 -13.87 -3.82 22.93
CA ASP A 71 -13.19 -4.67 23.90
C ASP A 71 -12.15 -5.62 23.25
N VAL A 72 -11.63 -5.27 22.07
CA VAL A 72 -10.65 -6.11 21.37
C VAL A 72 -9.37 -6.34 22.19
N ASP A 73 -9.06 -7.61 22.47
CA ASP A 73 -7.84 -8.00 23.19
C ASP A 73 -6.58 -7.93 22.30
N ALA A 74 -6.70 -8.34 21.04
CA ALA A 74 -5.59 -8.44 20.11
C ALA A 74 -6.02 -8.24 18.66
N VAL A 75 -5.17 -7.57 17.87
CA VAL A 75 -5.37 -7.36 16.43
C VAL A 75 -4.18 -7.94 15.67
N LEU A 76 -4.45 -8.97 14.85
CA LEU A 76 -3.45 -9.57 13.97
C LEU A 76 -3.43 -8.84 12.62
N VAL A 77 -2.28 -8.29 12.25
CA VAL A 77 -2.13 -7.51 11.01
C VAL A 77 -1.11 -8.17 10.07
N PRO A 78 -1.47 -8.46 8.80
CA PRO A 78 -0.51 -9.00 7.85
C PRO A 78 0.55 -7.96 7.46
N VAL A 79 1.81 -8.40 7.38
CA VAL A 79 2.95 -7.50 7.14
C VAL A 79 3.61 -7.82 5.80
N GLY A 80 3.40 -6.93 4.84
CA GLY A 80 4.22 -6.82 3.62
C GLY A 80 5.26 -5.72 3.78
N GLY A 81 5.05 -4.58 3.14
CA GLY A 81 5.91 -3.39 3.28
C GLY A 81 5.73 -2.59 4.58
N GLY A 82 4.93 -3.08 5.54
CA GLY A 82 4.76 -2.45 6.86
C GLY A 82 3.72 -1.34 6.97
N GLY A 83 3.23 -0.76 5.86
CA GLY A 83 2.32 0.38 5.90
C GLY A 83 1.00 0.13 6.64
N LEU A 84 0.41 -1.07 6.48
CA LEU A 84 -0.84 -1.43 7.16
C LEU A 84 -0.65 -1.55 8.68
N VAL A 85 0.34 -2.34 9.13
CA VAL A 85 0.62 -2.50 10.57
C VAL A 85 1.05 -1.19 11.21
N ALA A 86 1.83 -0.36 10.52
CA ALA A 86 2.21 0.95 11.02
C ALA A 86 0.98 1.86 11.23
N GLY A 87 0.06 1.92 10.25
CA GLY A 87 -1.16 2.70 10.36
C GLY A 87 -2.10 2.20 11.46
N VAL A 88 -2.44 0.91 11.43
CA VAL A 88 -3.37 0.29 12.38
C VAL A 88 -2.83 0.37 13.81
N ALA A 89 -1.55 0.04 14.02
CA ALA A 89 -0.95 0.11 15.35
C ALA A 89 -0.90 1.55 15.88
N THR A 90 -0.62 2.53 15.01
CA THR A 90 -0.62 3.96 15.41
C THR A 90 -2.01 4.39 15.86
N ALA A 91 -3.06 4.07 15.10
CA ALA A 91 -4.44 4.41 15.45
C ALA A 91 -4.86 3.75 16.77
N ILE A 92 -4.65 2.43 16.88
CA ILE A 92 -5.07 1.67 18.06
C ILE A 92 -4.30 2.10 19.30
N LYS A 93 -2.96 2.14 19.26
CA LYS A 93 -2.15 2.48 20.45
C LYS A 93 -2.28 3.94 20.87
N HIS A 94 -2.74 4.83 20.01
CA HIS A 94 -3.07 6.19 20.39
C HIS A 94 -4.38 6.28 21.20
N LEU A 95 -5.38 5.47 20.84
CA LEU A 95 -6.72 5.51 21.44
C LEU A 95 -6.87 4.53 22.62
N GLN A 96 -6.25 3.36 22.53
CA GLN A 96 -6.33 2.25 23.49
C GLN A 96 -4.93 1.58 23.62
N PRO A 97 -4.02 2.15 24.43
CA PRO A 97 -2.64 1.70 24.62
C PRO A 97 -2.53 0.27 25.16
#